data_AF-A0A7Y5UHB1-F1
#
_entry.id   AF-A0A7Y5UHB1-F1
#
_cell.length_a   1.000
_cell.length_b   1.000
_cell.length_c   1.000
_cell.angle_alpha   90.00
_cell.angle_beta   90.00
_cell.angle_gamma   90.00
#
_symmetry.space_group_name_H-M   'P 1'
#
loop_
_entity.id
_entity.type
_entity.pdbx_description
1 polymer ?
#
loop_
_entity_poly.entity_id
_entity_poly.type
_entity_poly.pdbx_seq_one_letter_code
_entity_poly.pdbx_strand_id
1 'polypeptide(L)'
;MAKPQRNTATRRYAGPVEPTPFEQARDELFQHIMRCGVVGAAPEHVEEWFAETIKYMSDRFPELNETQIGELKTLGLRFAQPPKTRTETDAASAA
;
A
#
# COMPACT_ATOMS: atom_id res chain seq x y z
N MET A 1 -52.73 -22.06 4.28
CA MET A 1 -51.30 -22.40 4.40
C MET A 1 -50.51 -21.46 3.50
N ALA A 2 -49.94 -20.38 4.04
CA ALA A 2 -49.17 -19.41 3.27
C ALA A 2 -47.71 -19.89 3.17
N LYS A 3 -47.21 -20.08 1.95
CA LYS A 3 -45.81 -20.45 1.70
C LYS A 3 -44.88 -19.25 1.97
N PRO A 4 -43.75 -19.43 2.67
CA PRO A 4 -42.78 -18.36 2.86
C PRO A 4 -42.01 -18.10 1.55
N GLN A 5 -42.06 -16.86 1.09
CA GLN A 5 -41.33 -16.38 -0.08
C GLN A 5 -39.86 -16.20 0.31
N ARG A 6 -38.96 -17.01 -0.26
CA ARG A 6 -37.51 -16.89 -0.05
C ARG A 6 -37.05 -15.57 -0.69
N ASN A 7 -36.70 -14.60 0.15
CA ASN A 7 -36.11 -13.34 -0.26
C ASN A 7 -34.64 -13.57 -0.63
N THR A 8 -34.39 -14.01 -1.87
CA THR A 8 -33.04 -14.02 -2.45
C THR A 8 -32.69 -12.60 -2.84
N ALA A 9 -32.24 -11.81 -1.87
CA ALA A 9 -31.61 -10.52 -2.13
C ALA A 9 -30.32 -10.78 -2.92
N THR A 10 -30.38 -10.58 -4.23
CA THR A 10 -29.22 -10.57 -5.10
C THR A 10 -28.30 -9.45 -4.62
N ARG A 11 -27.12 -9.82 -4.11
CA ARG A 11 -26.04 -8.89 -3.80
C ARG A 11 -25.72 -8.15 -5.10
N ARG A 12 -26.18 -6.91 -5.21
CA ARG A 12 -25.93 -6.06 -6.37
C ARG A 12 -24.41 -5.89 -6.46
N TYR A 13 -23.81 -6.45 -7.50
CA TYR A 13 -22.45 -6.12 -7.87
C TYR A 13 -22.46 -4.64 -8.26
N ALA A 14 -22.10 -3.77 -7.32
CA ALA A 14 -21.73 -2.41 -7.65
C ALA A 14 -20.53 -2.55 -8.60
N GLY A 15 -20.63 -1.99 -9.81
CA GLY A 15 -19.61 -2.14 -10.85
C GLY A 15 -18.23 -1.63 -10.42
N PRO A 16 -17.26 -1.58 -11.35
CA PRO A 16 -15.95 -1.01 -11.05
C PRO A 16 -16.15 0.44 -10.56
N VAL A 17 -15.92 0.67 -9.26
CA VAL A 17 -15.90 2.01 -8.70
C VAL A 17 -14.62 2.63 -9.22
N GLU A 18 -14.71 3.77 -9.92
CA GLU A 18 -13.51 4.48 -10.34
C GLU A 18 -12.69 4.81 -9.09
N PRO A 19 -11.42 4.40 -9.03
CA PRO A 19 -10.62 4.59 -7.84
C PRO A 19 -10.48 6.08 -7.56
N THR A 20 -10.67 6.46 -6.30
CA THR A 20 -10.44 7.83 -5.87
C THR A 20 -8.98 8.23 -6.17
N PRO A 21 -8.69 9.53 -6.30
CA PRO A 21 -7.33 10.02 -6.55
C PRO A 21 -6.32 9.51 -5.52
N PHE A 22 -6.76 9.38 -4.26
CA PHE A 22 -5.96 8.80 -3.20
C PHE A 22 -5.66 7.31 -3.43
N GLU A 23 -6.64 6.54 -3.86
CA GLU A 23 -6.44 5.12 -4.18
C GLU A 23 -5.51 4.95 -5.38
N GLN A 24 -5.63 5.80 -6.39
CA GLN A 24 -4.73 5.82 -7.54
C GLN A 24 -3.30 6.13 -7.11
N ALA A 25 -3.09 7.18 -6.31
CA ALA A 25 -1.77 7.54 -5.78
C ALA A 25 -1.16 6.43 -4.91
N ARG A 26 -1.99 5.76 -4.09
CA ARG A 26 -1.56 4.63 -3.26
C ARG A 26 -1.08 3.47 -4.13
N ASP A 27 -1.87 3.09 -5.12
CA ASP A 27 -1.57 1.94 -5.96
C ASP A 27 -0.32 2.21 -6.83
N GLU A 28 -0.17 3.44 -7.34
CA GLU A 28 1.05 3.87 -8.04
C GLU A 28 2.29 3.85 -7.11
N LEU A 29 2.18 4.36 -5.89
CA LEU A 29 3.26 4.33 -4.90
C LEU A 29 3.73 2.88 -4.64
N PHE A 30 2.79 1.94 -4.47
CA PHE A 30 3.13 0.53 -4.27
C PHE A 30 3.80 -0.07 -5.50
N GLN A 31 3.37 0.28 -6.71
CA GLN A 31 4.05 -0.14 -7.93
C GLN A 31 5.47 0.40 -8.03
N HIS A 32 5.72 1.65 -7.59
CA HIS A 32 7.07 2.21 -7.53
C HIS A 32 7.94 1.46 -6.53
N ILE A 33 7.42 1.17 -5.33
CA ILE A 33 8.14 0.39 -4.31
C ILE A 33 8.51 -1.00 -4.85
N MET A 34 7.58 -1.69 -5.51
CA MET A 34 7.83 -3.02 -6.08
C MET A 34 8.80 -3.01 -7.26
N ARG A 35 8.71 -2.02 -8.17
CA ARG A 35 9.60 -1.93 -9.34
C ARG A 35 11.03 -1.53 -8.96
N CYS A 36 11.19 -0.62 -8.01
CA CYS A 36 12.50 -0.16 -7.57
C CYS A 36 13.17 -1.14 -6.59
N GLY A 37 12.41 -2.08 -6.01
CA GLY A 37 12.98 -3.06 -5.09
C GLY A 37 13.55 -2.43 -3.82
N VAL A 38 13.03 -1.27 -3.39
CA VAL A 38 13.50 -0.53 -2.20
C VAL A 38 13.29 -1.31 -0.89
N VAL A 39 12.52 -2.40 -0.95
CA VAL A 39 12.30 -3.32 0.18
C VAL A 39 13.62 -4.00 0.56
N GLY A 40 14.17 -3.63 1.72
CA GLY A 40 15.42 -4.19 2.24
C GLY A 40 16.69 -3.43 1.83
N ALA A 41 16.57 -2.27 1.17
CA ALA A 41 17.70 -1.36 0.95
C ALA A 41 18.19 -0.72 2.26
N ALA A 42 19.38 -0.10 2.23
CA ALA A 42 19.91 0.63 3.38
C ALA A 42 18.95 1.77 3.78
N PRO A 43 18.78 2.04 5.09
CA PRO A 43 17.78 2.99 5.58
C PRO A 43 17.93 4.38 4.96
N GLU A 44 19.16 4.86 4.78
CA GLU A 44 19.46 6.17 4.16
C GLU A 44 18.95 6.26 2.73
N HIS A 45 19.14 5.20 1.93
CA HIS A 45 18.65 5.13 0.55
C HIS A 45 17.13 5.01 0.49
N VAL A 46 16.53 4.29 1.44
CA VAL A 46 15.06 4.21 1.56
C VAL A 46 14.51 5.60 1.84
N GLU A 47 15.07 6.34 2.80
CA GLU A 47 14.58 7.67 3.17
C GLU A 47 14.72 8.69 2.03
N GLU A 48 15.86 8.74 1.35
CA GLU A 48 16.10 9.62 0.21
C GLU A 48 15.14 9.33 -0.94
N TRP A 49 15.08 8.07 -1.38
CA TRP A 49 14.17 7.64 -2.45
C TRP A 49 12.71 7.94 -2.10
N PHE A 50 12.32 7.73 -0.85
CA PHE A 50 10.95 7.94 -0.40
C PHE A 50 10.59 9.42 -0.32
N ALA A 51 11.52 10.28 0.09
CA ALA A 51 11.33 11.73 0.07
C ALA A 51 11.11 12.26 -1.36
N GLU A 52 11.91 11.80 -2.31
CA GLU A 52 11.75 12.16 -3.74
C GLU A 52 10.44 11.61 -4.31
N THR A 53 10.10 10.36 -3.98
CA THR A 53 8.86 9.72 -4.47
C THR A 53 7.63 10.42 -3.92
N ILE A 54 7.60 10.81 -2.64
CA ILE A 54 6.47 11.56 -2.08
C ILE A 54 6.36 12.95 -2.70
N LYS A 55 7.48 13.62 -2.98
CA LYS A 55 7.46 14.90 -3.71
C LYS A 55 6.86 14.73 -5.11
N TYR A 56 7.23 13.67 -5.82
CA TYR A 56 6.62 13.34 -7.11
C TYR A 56 5.12 13.05 -6.99
N MET A 57 4.67 12.32 -5.96
CA MET A 57 3.25 12.04 -5.74
C MET A 57 2.45 13.32 -5.46
N SER A 58 3.00 14.26 -4.69
CA SER A 58 2.35 15.55 -4.44
C SER A 58 2.21 16.41 -5.69
N ASP A 59 3.19 16.38 -6.59
CA ASP A 59 3.15 17.12 -7.86
C ASP A 59 2.17 16.49 -8.86
N ARG A 60 2.16 15.15 -8.91
CA ARG A 60 1.29 14.37 -9.81
C ARG A 60 -0.17 14.40 -9.39
N PHE A 61 -0.44 14.39 -8.08
CA PHE A 61 -1.80 14.38 -7.52
C PHE A 61 -2.06 15.65 -6.72
N PRO A 62 -2.18 16.82 -7.38
CA PRO A 62 -2.39 18.12 -6.70
C PRO A 62 -3.74 18.22 -6.00
N GLU A 63 -4.65 17.30 -6.28
CA GLU A 63 -5.94 17.14 -5.61
C GLU A 63 -5.82 16.50 -4.21
N LEU A 64 -4.66 15.94 -3.86
CA LEU A 64 -4.43 15.39 -2.53
C LEU A 64 -4.08 16.47 -1.53
N ASN A 65 -4.75 16.41 -0.39
CA ASN A 65 -4.49 17.28 0.74
C ASN A 65 -3.21 16.84 1.46
N GLU A 66 -2.59 17.74 2.23
CA GLU A 66 -1.38 17.43 3.02
C GLU A 66 -1.58 16.22 3.95
N THR A 67 -2.78 16.06 4.52
CA THR A 67 -3.16 14.88 5.32
C THR A 67 -3.09 13.58 4.52
N GLN A 68 -3.60 13.58 3.29
CA GLN A 68 -3.60 12.40 2.42
C GLN A 68 -2.18 12.06 1.95
N ILE A 69 -1.35 13.07 1.67
CA ILE A 69 0.07 12.88 1.39
C ILE A 69 0.81 12.28 2.59
N GLY A 70 0.53 12.76 3.81
CA GLY A 70 1.09 12.18 5.04
C GLY A 70 0.65 10.72 5.27
N GLU A 71 -0.61 10.41 4.95
CA GLU A 71 -1.14 9.04 5.02
C GLU A 71 -0.46 8.13 3.98
N LEU A 72 -0.33 8.58 2.73
CA LEU A 72 0.42 7.87 1.67
C LEU A 72 1.85 7.57 2.11
N LYS A 73 2.51 8.55 2.72
CA LYS A 73 3.88 8.36 3.24
C LYS A 73 3.94 7.26 4.30
N THR A 74 3.01 7.30 5.24
CA THR A 74 2.92 6.31 6.32
C THR A 74 2.63 4.91 5.77
N LEU A 75 1.71 4.79 4.81
CA LEU A 75 1.34 3.53 4.18
C LEU A 75 2.51 2.92 3.38
N GLY A 76 3.16 3.72 2.54
CA GLY A 76 4.27 3.23 1.73
C GLY A 76 5.50 2.84 2.57
N LEU A 77 5.81 3.58 3.65
CA LEU A 77 6.90 3.19 4.57
C LEU A 77 6.61 1.83 5.22
N ARG A 78 5.37 1.61 5.67
CA ARG A 78 4.96 0.32 6.24
C ARG A 78 5.02 -0.81 5.22
N PHE A 79 4.67 -0.53 3.97
CA PHE A 79 4.75 -1.50 2.88
C PHE A 79 6.20 -1.82 2.48
N ALA A 80 7.09 -0.83 2.55
CA ALA A 80 8.52 -1.01 2.26
C ALA A 80 9.28 -1.72 3.40
N GLN A 81 8.71 -1.83 4.60
CA GLN A 81 9.33 -2.61 5.67
C GLN A 81 9.41 -4.08 5.25
N PRO A 82 10.60 -4.71 5.36
CA PRO A 82 10.72 -6.13 5.10
C PRO A 82 9.75 -6.89 6.02
N PRO A 83 9.13 -7.98 5.52
CA PRO A 83 8.33 -8.85 6.37
C PRO A 83 9.14 -9.19 7.62
N LYS A 84 8.55 -9.09 8.80
CA LYS A 84 9.19 -9.57 10.03
C LYS A 84 9.47 -11.05 9.84
N THR A 85 10.69 -11.38 9.40
CA THR A 85 11.25 -12.71 9.59
C THR A 85 11.02 -13.01 11.06
N ARG A 86 10.21 -14.04 11.34
CA ARG A 86 10.26 -14.68 12.64
C ARG A 86 11.72 -15.04 12.81
N THR A 87 12.43 -14.31 13.66
CA THR A 87 13.80 -14.61 14.03
C THR A 87 13.75 -15.99 14.67
N GLU A 88 13.84 -17.04 13.84
CA GLU A 88 14.33 -18.32 14.29
C GLU A 88 15.78 -18.02 14.59
N THR A 89 16.03 -17.84 15.88
CA THR A 89 17.31 -17.69 16.54
C THR A 89 18.43 -18.29 15.71
N ASP A 90 19.40 -17.44 15.39
CA ASP A 90 20.75 -17.82 15.07
C ASP A 90 21.21 -18.98 15.99
N ALA A 91 21.30 -20.18 15.42
CA ALA A 91 22.13 -21.26 15.92
C ALA A 91 22.88 -21.84 14.72
N ALA A 92 23.81 -21.03 14.23
CA ALA A 92 25.14 -21.39 13.78
C ALA A 92 25.40 -22.85 13.34
N SER A 93 25.87 -22.97 12.10
CA SER A 93 26.92 -23.94 11.76
C SER A 93 28.10 -23.82 12.73
N ALA A 94 28.45 -24.92 13.39
CA ALA A 94 29.81 -25.20 13.84
C ALA A 94 29.99 -26.71 14.09
N ALA A 95 30.78 -27.34 13.21
CA ALA A 95 31.64 -28.53 13.38
C ALA A 95 31.04 -29.84 13.94
#